data_AF-A0A8K0E925-F1
#
_entry.id   AF-A0A8K0E925-F1
#
_cell.length_a   1.000
_cell.length_b   1.000
_cell.length_c   1.000
_cell.angle_alpha   90.00
_cell.angle_beta   90.00
_cell.angle_gamma   90.00
#
_symmetry.space_group_name_H-M   'P 1'
#
loop_
_entity.id
_entity.type
_entity.pdbx_description
1 polymer ?
#
loop_
_entity_poly.entity_id
_entity_poly.type
_entity_poly.pdbx_seq_one_letter_code
_entity_poly.pdbx_strand_id
1 'polypeptide(L)'
;MLYQIIFPGTPPSMRTRSRGFEPKVEVKEHNNGWITWSTTSNGKTITNHFQLGSEFYEDTGDGKKRKVVYFWDNDQLVSVFKDWDGTGAPLTISRWMDGHNVVAVSRVVL
;
A
#
# COMPACT_ATOMS: atom_id res chain seq x y z
N MET A 1 -4.36 12.66 10.83
CA MET A 1 -3.48 11.53 10.42
C MET A 1 -3.30 11.63 8.90
N LEU A 2 -2.11 11.93 8.38
CA LEU A 2 -1.98 12.42 6.99
C LEU A 2 -1.27 11.44 6.05
N TYR A 3 -1.97 11.04 4.98
CA TYR A 3 -1.45 10.24 3.88
C TYR A 3 -1.25 11.12 2.64
N GLN A 4 -0.18 10.87 1.88
CA GLN A 4 0.07 11.53 0.60
C GLN A 4 -0.06 10.50 -0.52
N ILE A 5 -1.12 10.60 -1.31
CA ILE A 5 -1.27 9.79 -2.53
C ILE A 5 -0.44 10.49 -3.61
N ILE A 6 0.63 9.84 -4.07
CA ILE A 6 1.48 10.36 -5.15
C ILE A 6 1.08 9.66 -6.45
N PHE A 7 0.66 10.45 -7.44
CA PHE A 7 0.51 9.98 -8.82
C PHE A 7 1.87 10.09 -9.55
N PRO A 8 2.21 9.14 -10.44
CA PRO A 8 3.48 9.13 -11.17
C PRO A 8 3.69 10.44 -11.95
N GLY A 9 4.92 10.95 -11.96
CA GLY A 9 5.29 12.14 -12.75
C GLY A 9 5.03 13.50 -12.09
N THR A 10 4.50 13.54 -10.87
CA THR A 10 4.21 14.80 -10.16
C THR A 10 5.47 15.34 -9.46
N PRO A 11 6.00 16.52 -9.84
CA PRO A 11 7.14 17.15 -9.14
C PRO A 11 6.86 17.30 -7.64
N PRO A 12 7.88 17.25 -6.75
CA PRO A 12 7.69 17.41 -5.30
C PRO A 12 6.86 18.63 -4.90
N SER A 13 6.98 19.73 -5.65
CA SER A 13 6.23 20.98 -5.48
C SER A 13 4.74 20.89 -5.87
N MET A 14 4.34 19.92 -6.68
CA MET A 14 2.97 19.70 -7.16
C MET A 14 2.28 18.51 -6.46
N ARG A 15 2.93 17.87 -5.48
CA ARG A 15 2.34 16.78 -4.71
C ARG A 15 1.19 17.32 -3.85
N THR A 16 -0.04 17.19 -4.34
CA THR A 16 -1.23 17.56 -3.56
C THR A 16 -1.42 16.53 -2.44
N ARG A 17 -1.27 16.97 -1.18
CA ARG A 17 -1.71 16.20 -0.01
C ARG A 17 -3.23 16.03 -0.15
N SER A 18 -3.73 14.80 -0.21
CA SER A 18 -5.17 14.57 -0.20
C SER A 18 -5.71 15.06 1.15
N ARG A 19 -6.31 16.26 1.16
CA ARG A 19 -6.93 16.81 2.38
C ARG A 19 -8.24 16.07 2.58
N GLY A 20 -8.37 15.36 3.70
CA GLY A 20 -9.60 14.66 4.08
C GLY A 20 -9.61 13.13 3.89
N PHE A 21 -8.53 12.53 3.37
CA PHE A 21 -8.36 11.07 3.35
C PHE A 21 -7.39 10.64 4.46
N GLU A 22 -7.96 10.16 5.57
CA GLU A 22 -7.21 9.69 6.73
C GLU A 22 -7.46 8.19 6.97
N PRO A 23 -6.84 7.28 6.18
CA PRO A 23 -6.94 5.86 6.47
C PRO A 23 -6.36 5.53 7.86
N LYS A 24 -6.94 4.59 8.58
CA LYS A 24 -6.32 4.00 9.77
C LYS A 24 -5.68 2.68 9.37
N VAL A 25 -4.42 2.49 9.73
CA VAL A 25 -3.70 1.24 9.47
C VAL A 25 -3.46 0.52 10.79
N GLU A 26 -3.79 -0.77 10.81
CA GLU A 26 -3.46 -1.68 11.90
C GLU A 26 -2.68 -2.86 11.32
N VAL A 27 -1.54 -3.18 11.92
CA VAL A 27 -0.67 -4.27 11.50
C VAL A 27 -0.51 -5.23 12.67
N LYS A 28 -0.68 -6.53 12.41
CA LYS A 28 -0.42 -7.60 13.38
C LYS A 28 0.49 -8.63 12.76
N GLU A 29 1.62 -8.88 13.40
CA GLU A 29 2.49 -10.01 13.08
C GLU A 29 2.09 -11.22 13.92
N HIS A 30 2.14 -12.40 13.31
CA HIS A 30 1.82 -13.67 13.95
C HIS A 30 3.07 -14.55 14.04
N ASN A 31 3.13 -15.43 15.04
CA ASN A 31 4.30 -16.28 15.33
C ASN A 31 4.71 -17.22 14.17
N ASN A 32 3.87 -17.41 13.16
CA ASN A 32 4.10 -18.26 11.99
C ASN A 32 4.51 -17.47 10.72
N GLY A 33 4.93 -16.22 10.89
CA GLY A 33 5.37 -15.34 9.80
C GLY A 33 4.23 -14.78 8.95
N TRP A 34 2.98 -15.01 9.34
CA TRP A 34 1.84 -14.32 8.75
C TRP A 34 1.73 -12.90 9.28
N ILE A 35 1.27 -12.00 8.42
CA ILE A 35 0.98 -10.60 8.72
C ILE A 35 -0.49 -10.35 8.38
N THR A 36 -1.21 -9.74 9.31
CA THR A 36 -2.52 -9.13 9.05
C THR A 36 -2.33 -7.64 8.87
N TRP A 37 -2.73 -7.11 7.72
CA TRP A 37 -2.76 -5.68 7.44
C TRP A 37 -4.20 -5.22 7.23
N SER A 38 -4.68 -4.36 8.12
CA SER A 38 -5.99 -3.74 8.01
C SER A 38 -5.86 -2.27 7.67
N THR A 39 -6.60 -1.81 6.66
CA THR A 39 -6.73 -0.39 6.32
C THR A 39 -8.19 0.02 6.37
N THR A 40 -8.52 0.97 7.24
CA THR A 40 -9.86 1.56 7.34
C THR A 40 -9.86 2.93 6.70
N SER A 41 -10.68 3.15 5.67
CA SER A 41 -10.85 4.48 5.06
C SER A 41 -12.31 4.74 4.75
N ASN A 42 -12.79 5.96 4.97
CA ASN A 42 -14.19 6.37 4.73
C ASN A 42 -15.22 5.38 5.32
N GLY A 43 -14.95 4.87 6.53
CA GLY A 43 -15.83 3.92 7.23
C GLY A 43 -15.79 2.47 6.72
N LYS A 44 -14.97 2.15 5.72
CA LYS A 44 -14.77 0.78 5.22
C LYS A 44 -13.40 0.26 5.64
N THR A 45 -13.37 -0.95 6.19
CA THR A 45 -12.13 -1.66 6.54
C THR A 45 -11.88 -2.77 5.55
N ILE A 46 -10.65 -2.84 5.05
CA ILE A 46 -10.15 -3.93 4.23
C ILE A 46 -9.03 -4.60 5.01
N THR A 47 -9.07 -5.93 5.13
CA THR A 47 -8.10 -6.73 5.86
C THR A 47 -7.50 -7.76 4.92
N ASN A 48 -6.18 -7.77 4.83
CA ASN A 48 -5.41 -8.73 4.06
C ASN A 48 -4.51 -9.55 4.98
N HIS A 49 -4.31 -10.82 4.63
CA HIS A 49 -3.43 -11.74 5.33
C HIS A 49 -2.39 -12.27 4.35
N PHE A 50 -1.11 -12.12 4.69
CA PHE A 50 -0.03 -12.53 3.78
C PHE A 50 1.23 -12.94 4.53
N GLN A 51 2.13 -13.60 3.80
CA GLN A 51 3.52 -13.82 4.21
C GLN A 51 4.42 -13.03 3.26
N LEU A 52 5.52 -12.50 3.80
CA LEU A 52 6.51 -11.77 3.00
C LEU A 52 7.16 -12.72 1.98
N GLY A 53 7.42 -12.21 0.77
CA GLY A 53 8.01 -12.96 -0.34
C GLY A 53 7.03 -13.86 -1.11
N SER A 54 5.81 -14.08 -0.61
CA SER A 54 4.81 -14.93 -1.25
C SER A 54 3.78 -14.10 -2.04
N GLU A 55 3.47 -14.54 -3.26
CA GLU A 55 2.37 -13.95 -4.04
C GLU A 55 1.00 -14.31 -3.42
N PHE A 56 0.10 -13.34 -3.33
CA PHE A 56 -1.30 -13.56 -2.95
C PHE A 56 -2.23 -12.56 -3.66
N TYR A 57 -3.54 -12.72 -3.50
CA TYR A 57 -4.53 -11.76 -3.98
C TYR A 57 -4.93 -10.81 -2.87
N GLU A 58 -4.56 -9.54 -3.01
CA GLU A 58 -4.98 -8.46 -2.12
C GLU A 58 -6.35 -7.93 -2.52
N ASP A 59 -7.25 -7.83 -1.55
CA ASP A 59 -8.44 -6.99 -1.67
C ASP A 59 -8.01 -5.52 -1.60
N THR A 60 -8.29 -4.76 -2.66
CA THR A 60 -7.87 -3.35 -2.78
C THR A 60 -9.03 -2.38 -2.53
N GLY A 61 -8.69 -1.12 -2.24
CA GLY A 61 -9.64 -0.05 -1.89
C GLY A 61 -10.77 0.22 -2.92
N ASP A 62 -10.55 -0.14 -4.18
CA ASP A 62 -11.51 -0.03 -5.28
C ASP A 62 -12.40 -1.28 -5.46
N GLY A 63 -12.35 -2.23 -4.53
CA GLY A 63 -13.19 -3.43 -4.52
C GLY A 63 -12.76 -4.54 -5.48
N LYS A 64 -11.55 -4.45 -6.06
CA LYS A 64 -10.98 -5.53 -6.87
C LYS A 64 -10.04 -6.39 -6.02
N LYS A 65 -9.71 -7.57 -6.55
CA LYS A 65 -8.61 -8.41 -6.06
C LYS A 65 -7.44 -8.33 -7.02
N ARG A 66 -6.24 -8.10 -6.53
CA ARG A 66 -5.03 -7.99 -7.36
C ARG A 66 -3.91 -8.85 -6.83
N LYS A 67 -3.19 -9.49 -7.75
CA LYS A 67 -2.01 -10.28 -7.39
C LYS A 67 -0.89 -9.34 -6.96
N VAL A 68 -0.29 -9.64 -5.82
CA VAL A 68 0.75 -8.80 -5.21
C VAL A 68 1.75 -9.66 -4.44
N VAL A 69 2.98 -9.18 -4.33
CA VAL A 69 3.99 -9.67 -3.38
C VAL A 69 4.42 -8.54 -2.47
N TYR A 70 4.57 -8.84 -1.18
CA TYR A 70 5.07 -7.91 -0.17
C TYR A 70 6.45 -8.36 0.31
N PHE A 71 7.37 -7.43 0.50
CA PHE A 71 8.68 -7.68 1.09
C PHE A 71 9.21 -6.42 1.78
N TRP A 72 10.16 -6.63 2.70
CA TRP A 72 10.93 -5.52 3.26
C TRP A 72 12.09 -5.19 2.33
N ASP A 73 12.25 -3.91 2.01
CA ASP A 73 13.45 -3.36 1.39
C ASP A 73 13.95 -2.23 2.30
N ASN A 74 15.02 -2.53 3.04
CA ASN A 74 15.48 -1.72 4.16
C ASN A 74 14.32 -1.48 5.15
N ASP A 75 14.07 -0.22 5.53
CA ASP A 75 13.02 0.16 6.48
C ASP A 75 11.64 0.40 5.82
N GLN A 76 11.44 -0.10 4.59
CA GLN A 76 10.22 0.12 3.83
C GLN A 76 9.51 -1.19 3.52
N LEU A 77 8.20 -1.23 3.77
CA LEU A 77 7.33 -2.30 3.30
C LEU A 77 6.96 -2.01 1.84
N VAL A 78 7.47 -2.83 0.93
CA VAL A 78 7.25 -2.69 -0.51
C VAL A 78 6.23 -3.72 -0.95
N SER A 79 5.21 -3.26 -1.68
CA SER A 79 4.26 -4.12 -2.39
C SER A 79 4.40 -3.92 -3.88
N VAL A 80 4.54 -5.02 -4.63
CA VAL A 80 4.66 -5.01 -6.09
C VAL A 80 3.46 -5.73 -6.71
N PHE A 81 2.69 -4.98 -7.50
CA PHE A 81 1.63 -5.47 -8.37
C PHE A 81 2.20 -5.52 -9.80
N LYS A 82 2.24 -6.71 -10.41
CA LYS A 82 2.72 -6.86 -11.80
C LYS A 82 1.73 -6.33 -12.83
N ASP A 83 0.44 -6.33 -12.48
CA ASP A 83 -0.65 -5.86 -13.33
C ASP A 83 -1.70 -5.15 -12.46
N TRP A 84 -1.61 -3.82 -12.39
CA TRP A 84 -2.47 -3.00 -11.53
C TRP A 84 -3.80 -2.64 -12.20
N ASP A 85 -3.81 -2.38 -13.50
CA ASP A 85 -5.00 -1.91 -14.21
C ASP A 85 -5.65 -2.96 -15.14
N GLY A 86 -5.04 -4.15 -15.25
CA GLY A 86 -5.49 -5.21 -16.16
C GLY A 86 -4.89 -5.09 -17.57
N THR A 87 -4.02 -4.11 -17.80
CA THR A 87 -3.33 -3.88 -19.08
C THR A 87 -1.85 -4.26 -19.04
N GLY A 88 -1.38 -4.79 -17.90
CA GLY A 88 0.01 -5.12 -17.65
C GLY A 88 0.82 -3.99 -17.03
N ALA A 89 0.20 -2.89 -16.62
CA ALA A 89 0.89 -1.78 -15.98
C ALA A 89 1.33 -2.17 -14.55
N PRO A 90 2.64 -2.18 -14.23
CA PRO A 90 3.11 -2.51 -12.90
C PRO A 90 2.92 -1.32 -11.94
N LEU A 91 2.58 -1.63 -10.68
CA LEU A 91 2.54 -0.66 -9.59
C LEU A 91 3.42 -1.15 -8.44
N THR A 92 4.30 -0.27 -7.95
CA THR A 92 5.02 -0.45 -6.70
C THR A 92 4.52 0.56 -5.67
N ILE A 93 4.24 0.10 -4.46
CA ILE A 93 3.90 0.97 -3.33
C ILE A 93 4.90 0.71 -2.21
N SER A 94 5.66 1.74 -1.82
CA SER A 94 6.55 1.70 -0.68
C SER A 94 5.92 2.40 0.51
N ARG A 95 5.97 1.78 1.69
CA ARG A 95 5.40 2.30 2.94
C ARG A 95 6.45 2.34 4.04
N TRP A 96 6.54 3.43 4.78
CA TRP A 96 7.45 3.57 5.92
C TRP A 96 6.85 4.45 7.02
N MET A 97 7.47 4.40 8.20
CA MET A 97 7.09 5.25 9.32
C MET A 97 7.84 6.58 9.28
N ASP A 98 7.10 7.68 9.41
CA ASP A 98 7.62 9.02 9.67
C ASP A 98 6.99 9.56 10.96
N GLY A 99 7.69 9.34 12.07
CA GLY A 99 7.17 9.52 13.43
C GLY A 99 5.98 8.60 13.69
N HIS A 100 4.82 9.19 13.98
CA HIS A 100 3.55 8.46 14.19
C HIS A 100 2.72 8.31 12.91
N ASN A 101 3.25 8.65 11.74
CA ASN A 101 2.54 8.56 10.47
C ASN A 101 3.08 7.42 9.61
N VAL A 102 2.18 6.72 8.92
CA VAL A 102 2.57 5.84 7.80
C VAL A 102 2.58 6.68 6.54
N VAL A 103 3.75 6.81 5.91
CA VAL A 103 3.88 7.42 4.58
C VAL A 103 3.81 6.30 3.54
N ALA A 104 3.07 6.53 2.46
CA ALA A 104 2.97 5.60 1.34
C ALA A 104 3.26 6.35 0.04
N VAL A 105 4.09 5.76 -0.83
CA VAL A 105 4.40 6.30 -2.15
C VAL A 105 4.16 5.24 -3.20
N SER A 106 3.25 5.56 -4.12
CA SER A 106 2.91 4.74 -5.28
C SER A 106 3.71 5.19 -6.50
N ARG A 107 4.28 4.23 -7.24
CA ARG A 107 5.00 4.46 -8.49
C ARG A 107 4.52 3.46 -9.54
N VAL A 108 4.01 3.97 -10.65
CA VAL A 108 3.79 3.18 -11.86
C VAL A 108 5.07 3.27 -12.67
N VAL A 109 5.61 2.12 -13.09
CA VAL A 109 6.71 2.09 -14.05
C VAL A 109 6.07 1.97 -15.43
N LEU A 110 6.12 3.05 -16.21
CA LEU A 110 5.65 3.10 -17.59
C LEU A 110 6.75 2.65 -18.55
#